data_AF-A0A2W0F3U8-F1
#
_entry.id   AF-A0A2W0F3U8-F1
#
_cell.length_a   1.000
_cell.length_b   1.000
_cell.length_c   1.000
_cell.angle_alpha   90.00
_cell.angle_beta   90.00
_cell.angle_gamma   90.00
#
_symmetry.space_group_name_H-M   'P 1'
#
loop_
_entity.id
_entity.type
_entity.pdbx_description
1 polymer ?
#
loop_
_entity_poly.entity_id
_entity_poly.type
_entity_poly.pdbx_seq_one_letter_code
_entity_poly.pdbx_strand_id
1 'polypeptide(L)'
;MSAPTIKTSGQGTISAIRDVKVESLSTKFAMVRPDGGFSTVAIRIGPNLTAEGNACFLVGDAVKYTMAKGTSGEPPKAYGLEKSGVDSWRA
;
A
#
# COMPACT_ATOMS: atom_id res chain seq x y z
N MET A 1 9.96 9.62 26.33
CA MET A 1 10.83 9.87 25.16
C MET A 1 10.33 8.95 24.05
N SER A 2 9.58 9.47 23.08
CA SER A 2 9.01 8.64 22.01
C SER A 2 10.15 8.14 21.12
N ALA A 3 10.37 6.84 21.06
CA ALA A 3 11.41 6.27 20.23
C ALA A 3 11.14 6.57 18.75
N PRO A 4 12.18 6.87 17.95
CA PRO A 4 12.01 7.30 16.58
C PRO A 4 11.42 6.18 15.72
N THR A 5 10.27 6.45 15.09
CA THR A 5 9.72 5.58 14.05
C THR A 5 10.56 5.75 12.78
N ILE A 6 11.28 4.70 12.38
CA ILE A 6 12.01 4.71 11.11
C ILE A 6 11.01 4.52 9.98
N LYS A 7 10.96 5.49 9.06
CA LYS A 7 10.14 5.44 7.85
C LYS A 7 11.04 5.19 6.65
N THR A 8 10.69 4.20 5.84
CA THR A 8 11.38 3.89 4.58
C THR A 8 10.38 3.79 3.44
N SER A 9 10.78 4.19 2.23
CA SER A 9 9.98 3.99 1.02
C SER A 9 10.17 2.56 0.51
N GLY A 10 9.07 1.88 0.19
CA GLY A 10 9.04 0.62 -0.54
C GLY A 10 8.47 0.80 -1.95
N GLN A 11 8.84 -0.12 -2.83
CA GLN A 11 8.28 -0.23 -4.18
C GLN A 11 7.94 -1.70 -4.44
N GLY A 12 6.96 -1.94 -5.29
CA GLY A 12 6.55 -3.28 -5.66
C GLY A 12 5.38 -3.30 -6.64
N THR A 13 4.86 -4.50 -6.86
CA THR A 13 3.73 -4.73 -7.76
C THR A 13 2.54 -5.31 -7.00
N ILE A 14 1.33 -4.83 -7.26
CA ILE A 14 0.12 -5.42 -6.68
C ILE A 14 -0.08 -6.84 -7.25
N SER A 15 -0.04 -7.86 -6.40
CA SER A 15 -0.28 -9.25 -6.76
C SER A 15 -1.74 -9.67 -6.58
N ALA A 16 -2.47 -9.03 -5.67
CA ALA A 16 -3.89 -9.29 -5.43
C ALA A 16 -4.57 -8.10 -4.75
N ILE A 17 -5.89 -8.01 -4.88
CA ILE A 17 -6.72 -7.11 -4.10
C ILE A 17 -7.69 -7.95 -3.26
N ARG A 18 -7.83 -7.61 -1.98
CA ARG A 18 -8.65 -8.33 -1.02
C ARG A 18 -9.66 -7.39 -0.36
N ASP A 19 -10.92 -7.74 -0.51
CA ASP A 19 -12.01 -7.12 0.22
C ASP A 19 -12.14 -7.79 1.57
N VAL A 20 -12.02 -7.00 2.63
CA VAL A 20 -12.15 -7.45 4.01
C VAL A 20 -13.38 -6.76 4.59
N LYS A 21 -14.33 -7.57 5.03
CA LYS A 21 -15.55 -7.10 5.69
C LYS A 21 -15.55 -7.62 7.13
N VAL A 22 -15.62 -6.71 8.09
CA VAL A 22 -15.75 -7.01 9.51
C VAL A 22 -17.01 -6.30 9.98
N GLU A 23 -18.07 -7.08 10.23
CA GLU A 23 -19.39 -6.56 10.59
C GLU A 23 -19.93 -5.54 9.54
N SER A 24 -20.11 -4.28 9.94
CA SER A 24 -20.54 -3.17 9.10
C SER A 24 -19.39 -2.45 8.39
N LEU A 25 -18.13 -2.75 8.74
CA LEU A 25 -16.95 -2.11 8.18
C LEU A 25 -16.44 -2.90 6.97
N SER A 26 -16.34 -2.24 5.82
CA SER A 26 -15.68 -2.76 4.63
C SER A 26 -14.38 -2.00 4.38
N THR A 27 -13.31 -2.72 4.07
CA THR A 27 -12.04 -2.15 3.66
C THR A 27 -11.41 -2.98 2.57
N LYS A 28 -10.61 -2.35 1.70
CA LYS A 28 -9.84 -3.05 0.67
C LYS A 28 -8.36 -3.04 1.04
N PHE A 29 -7.68 -4.12 0.73
CA PHE A 29 -6.23 -4.24 0.86
C PHE A 29 -5.61 -4.58 -0.49
N ALA A 30 -4.54 -3.87 -0.85
CA ALA A 30 -3.63 -4.26 -1.90
C ALA A 30 -2.57 -5.18 -1.32
N MET A 31 -2.42 -6.35 -1.92
CA MET A 31 -1.33 -7.27 -1.62
C MET A 31 -0.19 -6.91 -2.57
N VAL A 32 0.91 -6.39 -2.03
CA VAL A 32 2.05 -5.89 -2.81
C VAL A 32 3.20 -6.85 -2.68
N ARG A 33 3.75 -7.30 -3.81
CA ARG A 33 5.02 -8.02 -3.86
C ARG A 33 6.15 -6.98 -3.96
N PRO A 34 7.00 -6.82 -2.93
CA PRO A 34 8.08 -5.84 -2.95
C PRO A 34 9.14 -6.20 -3.99
N ASP A 35 9.74 -5.18 -4.60
CA ASP A 35 10.89 -5.38 -5.49
C ASP A 35 12.09 -5.85 -4.66
N GLY A 36 12.60 -7.06 -4.96
CA GLY A 36 13.69 -7.70 -4.19
C GLY A 36 13.26 -8.40 -2.89
N GLY A 37 11.95 -8.46 -2.59
CA GLY A 37 11.41 -9.15 -1.42
C GLY A 37 10.77 -10.50 -1.73
N PHE A 38 10.76 -11.41 -0.74
CA PHE A 38 10.09 -12.71 -0.85
C PHE A 38 8.65 -12.70 -0.29
N SER A 39 8.36 -11.81 0.66
CA SER A 39 7.07 -11.78 1.36
C SER A 39 6.15 -10.68 0.84
N THR A 40 4.87 -11.00 0.66
CA THR A 40 3.84 -10.05 0.23
C THR A 40 3.43 -9.14 1.40
N VAL A 41 3.28 -7.85 1.12
CA VAL A 41 2.88 -6.83 2.10
C VAL A 41 1.43 -6.46 1.87
N ALA A 42 0.60 -6.53 2.92
CA ALA A 42 -0.79 -6.07 2.86
C ALA A 42 -0.86 -4.57 3.19
N ILE A 43 -1.37 -3.78 2.26
CA ILE A 43 -1.47 -2.32 2.40
C ILE A 43 -2.94 -1.93 2.28
N ARG A 44 -3.48 -1.27 3.30
CA ARG A 44 -4.86 -0.78 3.26
C ARG A 44 -4.97 0.26 2.15
N ILE A 45 -5.92 0.06 1.24
CA ILE A 45 -6.31 1.08 0.28
C ILE A 45 -7.13 2.09 1.07
N GLY A 46 -6.52 3.26 1.34
CA GLY A 46 -7.19 4.34 2.07
C GLY A 46 -8.39 4.88 1.30
N PRO A 47 -9.23 5.72 1.93
CA PRO A 47 -10.34 6.40 1.26
C PRO A 47 -9.88 7.49 0.28
N ASN A 48 -8.72 7.34 -0.36
CA ASN A 48 -8.23 8.22 -1.43
C ASN A 48 -9.05 7.96 -2.71
N LEU A 49 -10.31 8.35 -2.60
CA LEU A 49 -11.20 8.70 -3.68
C LEU A 49 -10.49 9.81 -4.44
N THR A 50 -10.18 9.60 -5.71
CA THR A 50 -10.15 10.74 -6.65
C THR A 50 -11.54 11.41 -6.59
N ALA A 51 -11.73 12.58 -7.19
CA ALA A 51 -13.08 13.17 -7.25
C ALA A 51 -14.13 12.20 -7.86
N GLU A 52 -13.69 11.17 -8.62
CA GLU A 52 -14.50 10.07 -9.15
C GLU A 52 -14.50 8.78 -8.31
N GLY A 53 -13.95 8.82 -7.09
CA GLY A 53 -14.01 7.75 -6.12
C GLY A 53 -13.16 6.51 -6.42
N ASN A 54 -12.24 6.59 -7.36
CA ASN A 54 -11.56 5.41 -7.88
C ASN A 54 -10.09 5.69 -8.16
N ALA A 55 -9.25 5.69 -7.11
CA ALA A 55 -7.89 5.22 -7.32
C ALA A 55 -7.99 3.72 -7.66
N CYS A 56 -8.20 3.42 -8.95
CA CYS A 56 -8.28 2.06 -9.49
C CYS A 56 -6.90 1.41 -9.42
N PHE A 57 -6.52 0.95 -8.22
CA PHE A 57 -5.47 -0.02 -8.08
C PHE A 57 -5.94 -1.32 -8.73
N LEU A 58 -5.11 -1.88 -9.58
CA LEU A 58 -5.33 -3.14 -10.28
C LEU A 58 -4.18 -4.09 -9.96
N VAL A 59 -4.45 -5.38 -10.07
CA VAL A 59 -3.39 -6.39 -10.06
C VAL A 59 -2.45 -6.11 -11.23
N GLY A 60 -1.15 -6.06 -10.97
CA GLY A 60 -0.12 -5.69 -11.93
C GLY A 60 0.32 -4.22 -11.87
N ASP A 61 -0.39 -3.34 -11.15
CA ASP A 61 0.07 -1.97 -10.96
C ASP A 61 1.40 -1.95 -10.19
N ALA A 62 2.37 -1.23 -10.73
CA ALA A 62 3.57 -0.83 -10.00
C ALA A 62 3.19 0.27 -9.00
N VAL A 63 3.62 0.13 -7.76
CA VAL A 63 3.23 1.00 -6.65
C VAL A 63 4.41 1.35 -5.75
N LYS A 64 4.33 2.54 -5.16
CA LYS A 64 5.18 2.99 -4.05
C LYS A 64 4.36 3.00 -2.77
N TYR A 65 5.04 2.79 -1.65
CA TYR A 65 4.42 2.83 -0.34
C TYR A 65 5.43 3.22 0.74
N THR A 66 4.93 3.57 1.92
CA THR A 66 5.76 3.84 3.11
C THR A 66 5.70 2.65 4.07
N MET A 67 6.86 2.17 4.48
CA MET A 67 7.03 1.25 5.60
C MET A 67 7.42 2.04 6.85
N ALA A 68 6.69 1.85 7.93
CA ALA A 68 7.07 2.33 9.25
C ALA A 68 7.43 1.16 10.15
N LYS A 69 8.64 1.18 10.69
CA LYS A 69 9.05 0.27 11.77
C LYS A 69 8.67 0.91 13.09
N GLY A 70 7.75 0.26 13.82
CA GLY A 70 7.36 0.67 15.17
C GLY A 70 8.49 0.49 16.18
N THR A 71 8.20 0.75 17.45
CA THR A 71 9.16 0.50 18.54
C THR A 71 9.40 -1.00 18.72
N SER A 72 10.44 -1.37 19.50
CA SER A 72 10.78 -2.79 19.74
C SER A 72 9.53 -3.61 20.11
N GLY A 73 9.23 -4.63 19.31
CA GLY A 73 8.09 -5.54 19.50
C GLY A 73 6.84 -5.25 18.66
N GLU A 74 6.71 -4.08 18.04
CA GLU A 74 5.59 -3.80 17.14
C GLU A 74 5.82 -4.36 15.73
N PRO A 75 4.81 -4.98 15.08
CA PRO A 75 4.92 -5.38 13.69
C PRO A 75 5.07 -4.15 12.79
N PRO A 76 5.88 -4.25 11.71
CA PRO A 76 6.02 -3.16 10.75
C PRO A 76 4.67 -2.86 10.08
N LYS A 77 4.42 -1.58 9.82
CA LYS A 77 3.19 -1.10 9.18
C LYS A 77 3.50 -0.56 7.79
N ALA A 78 2.64 -0.87 6.84
CA ALA A 78 2.71 -0.35 5.47
C ALA A 78 1.48 0.53 5.18
N TYR A 79 1.70 1.71 4.60
CA TYR A 79 0.63 2.65 4.26
C TYR A 79 1.05 3.61 3.13
N GLY A 80 0.12 4.45 2.68
CA GLY A 80 0.39 5.47 1.65
C GLY A 80 0.69 4.85 0.30
N LEU A 81 -0.21 3.98 -0.17
CA LEU A 81 -0.10 3.34 -1.48
C LEU A 81 -0.30 4.36 -2.60
N GLU A 82 0.65 4.44 -3.53
CA GLU A 82 0.63 5.36 -4.67
C GLU A 82 1.07 4.60 -5.93
N LYS A 83 0.53 4.92 -7.11
CA LYS A 83 1.03 4.31 -8.35
C LYS A 83 2.43 4.83 -8.68
N SER A 84 3.34 3.94 -9.04
CA SER A 84 4.69 4.27 -9.45
C SER A 84 4.71 4.60 -10.95
N GLY A 85 4.57 5.90 -11.28
CA GLY A 85 4.67 6.41 -12.64
C GLY A 85 3.46 6.10 -13.54
N VAL A 86 2.67 7.13 -13.84
CA VAL A 86 1.80 7.17 -15.04
C VAL A 86 2.09 8.42 -15.87
N ASP A 87 3.32 8.93 -15.83
CA ASP A 87 3.69 9.99 -16.76
C ASP A 87 4.02 9.36 -18.13
N SER A 88 3.18 9.66 -19.11
CA SER A 88 3.31 9.38 -20.56
C SER A 88 2.61 8.13 -21.12
N TRP A 89 1.28 8.10 -21.06
CA TRP A 89 0.50 7.68 -22.24
C TRP A 89 -0.48 8.79 -22.64
N ARG A 90 0.08 9.88 -23.17
CA ARG A 90 -0.55 10.81 -24.12
C ARG A 90 0.49 11.86 -24.50
N ALA A 91 1.21 11.60 -25.59
CA ALA A 91 1.74 12.59 -26.50
C ALA A 91 1.66 11.98 -27.90
#